data_AF-A0AAV5VQ44-F1
#
_entry.id   AF-A0AAV5VQ44-F1
#
_cell.length_a   1.000
_cell.length_b   1.000
_cell.length_c   1.000
_cell.angle_alpha   90.00
_cell.angle_beta   90.00
_cell.angle_gamma   90.00
#
_symmetry.space_group_name_H-M   'P 1'
#
loop_
_entity.id
_entity.type
_entity.pdbx_description
1 polymer ?
#
loop_
_entity_poly.entity_id
_entity_poly.type
_entity_poly.pdbx_seq_one_letter_code
_entity_poly.pdbx_strand_id
1 'polypeptide(L)'
;LLLSLLLVSIASIAFTSAGLLSKEEKMKCFGEASERVKTEPDADLKDKITSTLAAIKSVSENVKSLTPAQKDRIVSHYFTGTCEPLKNFFQ
;
A
#
# COMPACT_ATOMS: atom_id res chain seq x y z
N LEU A 1 28.53 -32.12 9.86
CA LEU A 1 28.92 -30.68 9.80
C LEU A 1 28.40 -29.99 8.52
N LEU A 2 28.53 -30.58 7.33
CA LEU A 2 28.04 -29.96 6.07
C LEU A 2 26.50 -29.90 5.93
N LEU A 3 25.75 -30.86 6.50
CA LEU A 3 24.27 -30.83 6.46
C LEU A 3 23.66 -29.72 7.33
N SER A 4 24.34 -29.32 8.41
CA SER A 4 23.85 -28.33 9.37
C SER A 4 23.99 -26.89 8.86
N LEU A 5 24.95 -26.65 7.96
CA LEU A 5 25.12 -25.34 7.31
C LEU A 5 24.08 -25.08 6.21
N LEU A 6 23.58 -26.11 5.54
CA LEU A 6 22.57 -25.95 4.48
C LEU A 6 21.20 -25.51 5.01
N LEU A 7 20.84 -25.92 6.24
CA LEU A 7 19.56 -25.58 6.86
C LEU A 7 19.49 -24.11 7.34
N VAL A 8 20.64 -23.48 7.62
CA VAL A 8 20.71 -22.07 8.01
C VAL A 8 20.56 -21.14 6.79
N SER A 9 20.96 -21.59 5.59
CA SER A 9 20.86 -20.80 4.37
C SER A 9 19.43 -20.66 3.82
N ILE A 10 18.51 -21.56 4.20
CA ILE A 10 17.12 -21.55 3.72
C ILE A 10 16.24 -20.63 4.60
N ALA A 11 16.68 -20.26 5.80
CA ALA A 11 15.95 -19.33 6.67
C ALA A 11 16.08 -17.85 6.25
N SER A 12 16.93 -17.55 5.26
CA SER A 12 17.10 -16.20 4.70
C SER A 12 16.16 -15.92 3.54
N ILE A 13 15.02 -16.64 3.42
CA ILE A 13 13.94 -16.22 2.53
C ILE A 13 13.50 -14.86 3.02
N ALA A 14 14.02 -13.87 2.30
CA ALA A 14 13.69 -12.47 2.31
C ALA A 14 12.34 -12.24 2.99
N PHE A 15 12.39 -11.74 4.22
CA PHE A 15 11.48 -10.67 4.56
C PHE A 15 11.74 -9.62 3.48
N THR A 16 10.95 -9.67 2.41
CA THR A 16 10.67 -8.47 1.66
C THR A 16 10.02 -7.58 2.69
N SER A 17 10.85 -6.75 3.34
CA SER A 17 10.38 -5.44 3.75
C SER A 17 9.72 -4.91 2.49
N ALA A 18 8.39 -4.99 2.43
CA ALA A 18 7.60 -4.17 1.55
C ALA A 18 7.92 -2.76 2.02
N GLY A 19 9.07 -2.25 1.57
CA GLY A 19 9.51 -0.91 1.83
C GLY A 19 8.34 -0.06 1.41
N LEU A 20 7.86 0.77 2.34
CA LEU A 20 6.80 1.69 2.05
C LEU A 20 7.23 2.45 0.79
N LEU A 21 6.52 2.25 -0.31
CA LEU A 21 6.77 2.96 -1.55
C LEU A 21 6.84 4.45 -1.21
N SER A 22 7.86 5.14 -1.71
CA SER A 22 7.90 6.59 -1.63
C SER A 22 6.63 7.18 -2.26
N LYS A 23 6.31 8.42 -1.93
CA LYS A 23 5.14 9.10 -2.49
C LYS A 23 5.14 9.10 -4.03
N GLU A 24 6.32 9.24 -4.63
CA GLU A 24 6.51 9.20 -6.07
C GLU A 24 6.27 7.79 -6.64
N GLU A 25 6.84 6.76 -6.02
CA GLU A 25 6.61 5.37 -6.41
C GLU A 25 5.15 4.95 -6.26
N LYS A 26 4.45 5.44 -5.23
CA LYS A 26 3.00 5.26 -5.07
C LYS A 26 2.25 5.87 -6.26
N MET A 27 2.52 7.13 -6.60
CA MET A 27 1.86 7.80 -7.73
C MET A 27 2.12 7.09 -9.07
N LYS A 28 3.36 6.66 -9.30
CA LYS A 28 3.73 5.88 -10.49
C LYS A 28 2.99 4.54 -10.53
N CYS A 29 2.96 3.81 -9.42
CA CYS A 29 2.23 2.55 -9.29
C CYS A 29 0.74 2.70 -9.63
N PHE A 30 0.07 3.74 -9.08
CA PHE A 30 -1.33 4.01 -9.40
C PHE A 30 -1.56 4.36 -10.88
N GLY A 31 -0.67 5.15 -11.47
CA GLY A 31 -0.72 5.47 -12.90
C GLY A 31 -0.60 4.22 -13.76
N GLU A 32 0.39 3.39 -13.51
CA GLU A 32 0.58 2.13 -14.25
C GLU A 32 -0.60 1.17 -14.10
N ALA A 33 -1.15 1.02 -12.88
CA ALA A 33 -2.33 0.19 -12.65
C ALA A 33 -3.57 0.73 -13.39
N SER A 34 -3.74 2.05 -13.41
CA SER A 34 -4.85 2.73 -14.12
C SER A 34 -4.74 2.59 -15.63
N GLU A 35 -3.53 2.51 -16.18
CA GLU A 35 -3.33 2.22 -17.60
C GLU A 35 -3.59 0.73 -17.91
N ARG A 36 -3.09 -0.19 -17.07
CA ARG A 36 -3.27 -1.64 -17.25
C ARG A 36 -4.73 -2.06 -17.22
N VAL A 37 -5.56 -1.49 -16.34
CA VAL A 37 -6.99 -1.87 -16.23
C VAL A 37 -7.79 -1.50 -17.49
N LYS A 38 -7.32 -0.56 -18.32
CA LYS A 38 -8.02 -0.19 -19.57
C LYS A 38 -8.13 -1.36 -20.53
N THR A 39 -7.12 -2.24 -20.52
CA THR A 39 -7.03 -3.42 -21.39
C THR A 39 -7.55 -4.70 -20.74
N GLU A 40 -8.14 -4.62 -19.54
CA GLU A 40 -8.74 -5.79 -18.87
C GLU A 40 -9.96 -6.29 -19.67
N PRO A 41 -9.96 -7.56 -20.13
CA PRO A 41 -11.06 -8.13 -20.91
C PRO A 41 -12.29 -8.51 -20.07
N ASP A 42 -12.13 -8.85 -18.79
CA ASP A 42 -13.27 -9.15 -17.92
C ASP A 42 -13.90 -7.84 -17.43
N ALA A 43 -15.16 -7.61 -17.84
CA ALA A 43 -15.86 -6.37 -17.52
C ALA A 43 -16.11 -6.17 -16.02
N ASP A 44 -16.43 -7.24 -15.28
CA ASP A 44 -16.69 -7.16 -13.84
C ASP A 44 -15.37 -6.90 -13.07
N LEU A 45 -14.29 -7.57 -13.47
CA LEU A 45 -12.97 -7.34 -12.90
C LEU A 45 -12.47 -5.92 -13.21
N LYS A 46 -12.65 -5.47 -14.45
CA LYS A 46 -12.31 -4.11 -14.89
C LYS A 46 -13.03 -3.06 -14.05
N ASP A 47 -14.33 -3.22 -13.84
CA ASP A 47 -15.14 -2.28 -13.06
C ASP A 47 -14.72 -2.26 -11.58
N LYS A 48 -14.45 -3.42 -10.99
CA LYS A 48 -13.99 -3.53 -9.60
C LYS A 48 -12.61 -2.89 -9.40
N ILE A 49 -11.65 -3.17 -10.29
CA ILE A 49 -10.31 -2.58 -10.21
C ILE A 49 -10.39 -1.07 -10.44
N THR A 50 -11.15 -0.62 -11.43
CA THR A 50 -11.33 0.82 -11.73
C THR A 50 -11.92 1.54 -10.53
N SER A 51 -12.97 0.99 -9.91
CA SER A 51 -13.60 1.56 -8.72
C SER A 51 -12.65 1.60 -7.53
N THR A 52 -11.85 0.55 -7.34
CA THR A 52 -10.83 0.49 -6.28
C THR A 52 -9.77 1.56 -6.46
N LEU A 53 -9.23 1.72 -7.67
CA LEU A 53 -8.23 2.75 -7.98
C LEU A 53 -8.80 4.16 -7.79
N ALA A 54 -10.06 4.40 -8.17
CA ALA A 54 -10.75 5.66 -7.94
C ALA A 54 -10.92 5.98 -6.45
N ALA A 55 -11.32 4.99 -5.65
CA ALA A 55 -11.45 5.15 -4.20
C ALA A 55 -10.10 5.48 -3.54
N ILE A 56 -9.02 4.79 -3.93
CA ILE A 56 -7.67 5.07 -3.39
C ILE A 56 -7.21 6.48 -3.77
N LYS A 57 -7.46 6.92 -5.00
CA LYS A 57 -7.18 8.29 -5.44
C LYS A 57 -7.94 9.32 -4.61
N SER A 58 -9.24 9.10 -4.40
CA SER A 58 -10.08 9.98 -3.57
C SER A 58 -9.58 10.05 -2.12
N VAL A 59 -9.20 8.91 -1.52
CA VAL A 59 -8.59 8.88 -0.18
C VAL A 59 -7.29 9.69 -0.16
N SER A 60 -6.41 9.52 -1.15
CA SER A 60 -5.15 10.27 -1.26
C SER A 60 -5.37 11.78 -1.35
N GLU A 61 -6.37 12.22 -2.12
CA GLU A 61 -6.75 13.63 -2.23
C GLU A 61 -7.30 14.19 -0.92
N ASN A 62 -8.18 13.42 -0.25
CA ASN A 62 -8.69 13.77 1.08
C ASN A 62 -7.56 13.92 2.09
N VAL A 63 -6.64 12.95 2.16
CA VAL A 63 -5.47 13.02 3.06
C VAL A 63 -4.57 14.22 2.75
N LYS A 64 -4.36 14.58 1.48
CA LYS A 64 -3.59 15.77 1.10
C LYS A 64 -4.22 17.07 1.61
N SER A 65 -5.55 17.15 1.65
CA SER A 65 -6.29 18.34 2.10
C SER A 65 -6.22 18.57 3.61
N LEU A 66 -5.81 17.56 4.39
CA LEU A 66 -5.72 17.65 5.84
C LEU A 66 -4.51 18.46 6.32
N THR A 67 -4.70 19.25 7.37
CA THR A 67 -3.61 19.90 8.09
C THR A 67 -2.75 18.88 8.85
N PRO A 68 -1.49 19.21 9.19
CA PRO A 68 -0.65 18.34 10.02
C PRO A 68 -1.33 17.91 11.33
N ALA A 69 -1.96 18.86 12.03
CA ALA A 69 -2.68 18.57 13.28
C ALA A 69 -3.88 17.62 13.09
N GLN A 70 -4.57 17.71 11.94
CA GLN A 70 -5.64 16.76 11.61
C GLN A 70 -5.10 15.36 11.34
N LYS A 71 -3.99 15.24 10.60
CA LYS A 71 -3.31 13.95 10.35
C LYS A 71 -2.84 13.30 11.64
N ASP A 72 -2.19 14.08 12.52
CA ASP A 72 -1.73 13.60 13.81
C ASP A 72 -2.87 13.10 14.69
N ARG A 73 -4.00 13.82 14.72
CA ARG A 73 -5.19 13.39 15.45
C ARG A 73 -5.78 12.10 14.87
N ILE A 74 -5.79 11.94 13.55
CA ILE A 74 -6.26 10.70 12.91
C ILE A 74 -5.39 9.52 13.32
N VAL A 75 -4.07 9.67 13.20
CA VAL A 75 -3.09 8.63 13.50
C VAL A 75 -3.09 8.25 14.99
N SER A 76 -3.17 9.23 15.88
CA SER A 76 -3.08 9.01 17.34
C SER A 76 -4.38 8.50 17.97
N HIS A 77 -5.55 8.81 17.38
CA HIS A 77 -6.84 8.49 18.01
C HIS A 77 -7.64 7.39 17.31
N TYR A 78 -7.60 7.31 15.97
CA TYR A 78 -8.48 6.40 15.22
C TYR A 78 -7.77 5.14 14.71
N PHE A 79 -6.46 5.22 14.48
CA PHE A 79 -5.67 4.09 13.99
C PHE A 79 -4.84 3.45 15.10
N THR A 80 -5.47 2.98 16.17
CA THR A 80 -4.80 2.32 17.31
C THR A 80 -5.11 0.82 17.37
N GLY A 81 -4.36 0.06 18.18
CA GLY A 81 -4.61 -1.38 18.37
C GLY A 81 -4.40 -2.18 17.07
N THR A 82 -5.38 -3.00 16.68
CA THR A 82 -5.30 -3.77 15.43
C THR A 82 -5.22 -2.90 14.17
N CYS A 83 -5.66 -1.65 14.26
CA CYS A 83 -5.61 -0.69 13.15
C CYS A 83 -4.28 0.06 13.04
N GLU A 84 -3.37 -0.11 13.99
CA GLU A 84 -2.07 0.58 14.03
C GLU A 84 -1.23 0.44 12.75
N PRO A 85 -1.19 -0.73 12.06
CA PRO A 85 -0.42 -0.86 10.81
C PRO A 85 -0.90 0.06 9.68
N LEU A 86 -2.14 0.58 9.75
CA LEU A 86 -2.72 1.44 8.71
C LEU A 86 -2.38 2.92 8.87
N LYS A 87 -1.70 3.33 9.95
CA LYS A 87 -1.25 4.73 10.18
C LYS A 87 -0.42 5.29 9.01
N ASN A 88 0.34 4.42 8.33
CA ASN A 88 1.22 4.76 7.21
C ASN A 88 0.50 5.35 5.98
N PHE A 89 -0.83 5.33 5.94
CA PHE A 89 -1.60 6.01 4.90
C PHE A 89 -1.70 7.53 5.11
N PHE A 90 -1.51 8.02 6.34
CA PHE A 90 -1.66 9.43 6.70
C PHE A 90 -0.32 10.16 6.93
N GLN A 91 0.78 9.42 6.93
CA GLN A 91 2.16 9.90 7.04
C GLN A 91 2.80 9.99 5.65
#